data_AF-A0A4Y6V3U6-F1
#
_entry.id   AF-A0A4Y6V3U6-F1
#
_cell.length_a   1.000
_cell.length_b   1.000
_cell.length_c   1.000
_cell.angle_alpha   90.00
_cell.angle_beta   90.00
_cell.angle_gamma   90.00
#
_symmetry.space_group_name_H-M   'P 1'
#
loop_
_entity.id
_entity.type
_entity.pdbx_description
1 polymer ?
#
loop_
_entity_poly.entity_id
_entity_poly.type
_entity_poly.pdbx_seq_one_letter_code
_entity_poly.pdbx_strand_id
1 'polypeptide(L)'
;MSAMGEIEQSFKHINQVIGLIDDIAFQTNLLALNAGIEAARAGDAGRGFSVVATEIRNLAQRSADGAREVKALVSNSNIFVNDGVKLVRDAGGALDMIFKRMDDIDRLVSSIAQASSGQSVALNEINLAVGEMTTATQQNAALVEQNTTAISSLDQEAEELGKEVGFFRVNYTDYVPMDEKIKVKKPIELEFCSTSDSGWEHFR
;
A
#
# COMPACT_ATOMS: atom_id res chain seq x y z
N MET A 1 12.01 24.36 -9.19
CA MET A 1 11.42 25.68 -8.85
C MET A 1 12.28 26.86 -9.28
N SER A 2 13.62 26.76 -9.30
CA SER A 2 14.53 27.84 -9.76
C SER A 2 14.16 28.43 -11.12
N ALA A 3 13.95 27.59 -12.14
CA ALA A 3 13.63 28.03 -13.50
C ALA A 3 12.38 28.92 -13.59
N MET A 4 11.35 28.66 -12.76
CA MET A 4 10.13 29.47 -12.78
C MET A 4 10.32 30.82 -12.06
N GLY A 5 11.13 30.86 -11.00
CA GLY A 5 11.52 32.11 -10.37
C GLY A 5 12.40 32.98 -11.29
N GLU A 6 13.29 32.35 -12.06
CA GLU A 6 14.10 33.03 -13.08
C GLU A 6 13.23 33.61 -14.20
N ILE A 7 12.17 32.89 -14.62
CA ILE A 7 11.19 33.40 -15.58
C ILE A 7 10.46 34.64 -15.03
N GLU A 8 9.97 34.59 -13.79
CA GLU A 8 9.32 35.75 -13.15
C GLU A 8 10.26 36.97 -13.07
N GLN A 9 11.52 36.74 -12.73
CA GLN A 9 12.54 37.79 -12.67
C GLN A 9 12.85 38.37 -14.06
N SER A 10 12.91 37.53 -15.09
CA SER A 10 13.05 37.95 -16.49
C SER A 10 11.88 38.83 -16.93
N PHE A 11 10.64 38.48 -16.57
CA PHE A 11 9.47 39.31 -16.86
C PHE A 11 9.49 40.68 -16.18
N LYS A 12 10.00 40.78 -14.95
CA LYS A 12 10.20 42.08 -14.28
C LYS A 12 11.20 42.94 -15.05
N HIS A 13 12.30 42.34 -15.51
CA HIS A 13 13.30 43.04 -16.31
C HIS A 13 12.72 43.52 -17.66
N ILE A 14 11.97 42.67 -18.36
CA ILE A 14 11.30 43.03 -19.62
C ILE A 14 10.35 44.22 -19.41
N ASN A 15 9.56 44.22 -18.34
CA ASN A 15 8.67 45.34 -18.02
C ASN A 15 9.42 46.66 -17.75
N GLN A 16 10.58 46.60 -17.10
CA GLN A 16 11.44 47.78 -16.89
C GLN A 16 11.98 48.31 -18.23
N VAL A 17 12.42 47.43 -19.12
CA VAL A 17 12.90 47.81 -20.46
C VAL A 17 11.78 48.45 -21.28
N ILE A 18 10.56 47.90 -21.25
CA ILE A 18 9.41 48.48 -21.96
C ILE A 18 9.05 49.86 -21.39
N GLY A 19 9.14 50.04 -20.06
CA GLY A 19 8.96 51.35 -19.43
C GLY A 19 9.97 52.39 -19.93
N LEU A 20 11.26 52.01 -20.00
CA LEU A 20 12.30 52.86 -20.55
C LEU A 20 12.03 53.24 -22.02
N ILE A 21 11.49 52.32 -22.83
CA ILE A 21 11.13 52.60 -24.23
C ILE A 21 9.99 53.64 -24.31
N ASP A 22 8.95 53.53 -23.47
CA ASP A 22 7.85 54.52 -23.40
C ASP A 22 8.39 55.90 -22.96
N ASP A 23 9.32 55.93 -21.99
CA ASP A 23 9.98 57.17 -21.56
C ASP A 23 10.82 57.81 -22.68
N ILE A 24 11.59 57.01 -23.43
CA ILE A 24 12.37 57.49 -24.58
C ILE A 24 11.44 58.03 -25.68
N ALA A 25 10.33 57.33 -25.94
CA ALA A 25 9.33 57.77 -26.91
C ALA A 25 8.72 59.11 -26.48
N PHE A 26 8.40 59.28 -25.19
CA PHE A 26 7.89 60.54 -24.64
C PHE A 26 8.90 61.69 -24.76
N GLN A 27 10.17 61.44 -24.41
CA GLN A 27 11.24 62.44 -24.56
C GLN A 27 11.46 62.83 -26.02
N THR A 28 11.45 61.86 -26.94
CA THR A 28 11.58 62.10 -28.38
C THR A 28 10.41 62.93 -28.91
N ASN A 29 9.19 62.65 -28.43
CA ASN A 29 8.00 63.44 -28.76
C ASN A 29 8.11 64.89 -28.26
N LEU A 30 8.66 65.13 -27.05
CA LEU A 30 8.91 66.48 -26.53
C LEU A 30 10.00 67.22 -27.31
N LEU A 31 11.09 66.53 -27.68
CA LEU A 31 12.16 67.11 -28.52
C LEU A 31 11.63 67.51 -29.90
N ALA A 32 10.81 66.66 -30.51
CA ALA A 32 10.17 66.93 -31.80
C ALA A 32 9.21 68.12 -31.73
N LEU A 33 8.44 68.25 -30.63
CA LEU A 33 7.59 69.41 -30.40
C LEU A 33 8.39 70.71 -30.32
N ASN A 34 9.48 70.71 -29.55
CA ASN A 34 10.37 71.87 -29.43
C ASN A 34 11.00 72.26 -30.77
N ALA A 35 11.44 71.26 -31.56
CA ALA A 35 11.96 71.49 -32.90
C ALA A 35 10.90 72.08 -33.85
N GLY A 36 9.64 71.64 -33.75
CA GLY A 36 8.53 72.19 -34.51
C GLY A 36 8.25 73.66 -34.17
N ILE A 37 8.33 74.03 -32.89
CA ILE A 37 8.17 75.43 -32.44
C ILE A 37 9.28 76.31 -33.00
N GLU A 38 10.54 75.87 -32.92
CA GLU A 38 11.67 76.66 -33.42
C GLU A 38 11.65 76.76 -34.97
N ALA A 39 11.20 75.71 -35.66
CA ALA A 39 10.96 75.74 -37.09
C ALA A 39 9.88 76.75 -37.50
N ALA A 40 8.78 76.84 -36.75
CA ALA A 40 7.74 77.86 -36.97
C ALA A 40 8.28 79.28 -36.72
N ARG A 41 9.17 79.44 -35.73
CA ARG A 41 9.82 80.71 -35.40
C ARG A 41 10.78 81.20 -36.49
N ALA A 42 11.44 80.28 -37.19
CA ALA A 42 12.34 80.58 -38.31
C ALA A 42 11.61 80.94 -39.63
N GLY A 43 10.27 80.86 -39.67
CA GLY A 43 9.46 81.23 -40.83
C GLY A 43 9.79 80.39 -42.07
N ASP A 44 10.07 81.05 -43.20
CA ASP A 44 10.31 80.38 -44.48
C ASP A 44 11.56 79.50 -44.51
N ALA A 45 12.59 79.85 -43.72
CA ALA A 45 13.79 79.05 -43.58
C ALA A 45 13.54 77.74 -42.79
N GLY A 46 12.47 77.67 -42.00
CA GLY A 46 12.13 76.54 -41.12
C GLY A 46 11.18 75.50 -41.71
N ARG A 47 10.60 75.73 -42.92
CA ARG A 47 9.57 74.83 -43.48
C ARG A 47 10.02 73.36 -43.59
N GLY A 48 11.26 73.12 -44.03
CA GLY A 48 11.81 71.76 -44.12
C GLY A 48 11.99 71.10 -42.75
N PHE A 49 12.45 71.85 -41.75
CA PHE A 49 12.59 71.37 -40.37
C PHE A 49 11.24 71.07 -39.71
N SER A 50 10.20 71.84 -40.04
CA SER A 50 8.84 71.60 -39.52
C SER A 50 8.26 70.26 -39.97
N VAL A 51 8.55 69.83 -41.20
CA VAL A 51 8.11 68.52 -41.73
C VAL A 51 8.84 67.39 -41.00
N VAL A 52 10.16 67.51 -40.84
CA VAL A 52 10.96 66.51 -40.12
C VAL A 52 10.53 66.40 -38.65
N ALA A 53 10.28 67.53 -37.98
CA ALA A 53 9.78 67.54 -36.60
C ALA A 53 8.43 66.83 -36.45
N THR A 54 7.53 67.01 -37.42
CA THR A 54 6.22 66.31 -37.43
C THR A 54 6.39 64.81 -37.62
N GLU A 55 7.29 64.39 -38.50
CA GLU A 55 7.55 62.96 -38.75
C GLU A 55 8.17 62.26 -37.54
N ILE A 56 9.15 62.91 -36.88
CA ILE A 56 9.74 62.40 -35.64
C ILE A 56 8.68 62.29 -34.54
N ARG A 57 7.78 63.27 -34.44
CA ARG A 57 6.67 63.25 -33.47
C ARG A 57 5.73 62.07 -33.73
N ASN A 58 5.32 61.85 -34.98
CA ASN A 58 4.48 60.73 -35.37
C ASN A 58 5.16 59.38 -35.06
N LEU A 59 6.47 59.27 -35.34
CA LEU A 59 7.25 58.07 -35.03
C LEU A 59 7.32 57.82 -33.51
N ALA A 60 7.54 58.87 -32.72
CA ALA A 60 7.58 58.78 -31.26
C ALA A 60 6.23 58.34 -30.67
N GLN A 61 5.12 58.88 -31.17
CA GLN A 61 3.77 58.44 -30.76
C GLN A 61 3.53 56.96 -31.11
N ARG A 62 3.88 56.54 -32.32
CA ARG A 62 3.78 55.12 -32.73
C ARG A 62 4.63 54.19 -31.86
N SER A 63 5.84 54.61 -31.47
CA SER A 63 6.69 53.85 -30.54
C SER A 63 6.06 53.73 -29.15
N ALA A 64 5.47 54.81 -28.62
CA ALA A 64 4.81 54.77 -27.31
C ALA A 64 3.59 53.83 -27.32
N ASP A 65 2.78 53.87 -28.38
CA ASP A 65 1.61 52.99 -28.52
C ASP A 65 2.04 51.52 -28.63
N GLY A 66 3.07 51.22 -29.44
CA GLY A 66 3.63 49.87 -29.52
C GLY A 66 4.23 49.38 -28.19
N ALA A 67 4.92 50.25 -27.45
CA ALA A 67 5.45 49.91 -26.12
C ALA A 67 4.31 49.55 -25.15
N ARG A 68 3.19 50.27 -25.17
CA ARG A 68 2.01 49.95 -24.34
C ARG A 68 1.35 48.64 -24.73
N GLU A 69 1.25 48.34 -26.02
CA GLU A 69 0.70 47.06 -26.50
C GLU A 69 1.56 45.88 -26.04
N VAL A 70 2.88 45.98 -26.18
CA VAL A 70 3.81 44.95 -25.69
C VAL A 70 3.71 44.80 -24.17
N LYS A 71 3.61 45.92 -23.43
CA LYS A 71 3.41 45.91 -21.96
C LYS A 71 2.16 45.13 -21.57
N ALA A 72 1.05 45.34 -22.28
CA ALA A 72 -0.20 44.61 -22.02
C ALA A 72 -0.04 43.10 -22.31
N LEU A 73 0.60 42.74 -23.42
CA LEU A 73 0.84 41.33 -23.79
C LEU A 73 1.73 40.60 -22.77
N VAL A 74 2.78 41.28 -22.30
CA VAL A 74 3.69 40.76 -21.28
C VAL A 74 2.98 40.61 -19.94
N SER A 75 2.15 41.59 -19.54
CA SER A 75 1.37 41.50 -18.31
C SER A 75 0.39 40.33 -18.34
N ASN A 76 -0.29 40.09 -19.46
CA ASN A 76 -1.17 38.93 -19.63
C ASN A 76 -0.38 37.61 -19.59
N SER A 77 0.78 37.56 -20.23
CA SER A 77 1.67 36.38 -20.19
C SER A 77 2.10 36.02 -18.76
N ASN A 78 2.34 37.02 -17.91
CA ASN A 78 2.71 36.80 -16.51
C ASN A 78 1.60 36.11 -15.70
N ILE A 79 0.33 36.32 -16.04
CA ILE A 79 -0.81 35.64 -15.38
C ILE A 79 -0.73 34.13 -15.67
N PHE A 80 -0.57 33.74 -16.93
CA PHE A 80 -0.49 32.33 -17.33
C PHE A 80 0.70 31.61 -16.68
N VAL A 81 1.84 32.30 -16.52
CA VAL A 81 3.01 31.74 -15.85
C VAL A 81 2.74 31.52 -14.36
N ASN A 82 2.14 32.49 -13.66
CA ASN A 82 1.79 32.32 -12.25
C ASN A 82 0.82 31.17 -12.01
N ASP A 83 -0.19 31.02 -12.87
CA ASP A 83 -1.11 29.88 -12.83
C ASP A 83 -0.38 28.56 -13.08
N GLY A 84 0.53 28.53 -14.06
CA GLY A 84 1.38 27.38 -14.32
C GLY A 84 2.26 27.00 -13.13
N VAL A 85 2.87 27.98 -12.45
CA VAL A 85 3.67 27.75 -11.24
C VAL A 85 2.83 27.14 -10.12
N LYS A 86 1.60 27.63 -9.94
CA LYS A 86 0.67 27.08 -8.95
C LYS A 86 0.35 25.62 -9.25
N LEU A 87 -0.02 25.30 -10.49
CA LEU A 87 -0.32 23.92 -10.90
C LEU A 87 0.87 22.98 -10.71
N VAL A 88 2.09 23.42 -11.07
CA VAL A 88 3.31 22.62 -10.88
C VAL A 88 3.60 22.40 -9.40
N ARG A 89 3.36 23.41 -8.54
CA ARG A 89 3.51 23.27 -7.09
C ARG A 89 2.51 22.28 -6.51
N ASP A 90 1.25 22.37 -6.94
CA ASP A 90 0.18 21.47 -6.47
C ASP A 90 0.46 20.03 -6.92
N ALA A 91 0.93 19.84 -8.16
CA ALA A 91 1.42 18.53 -8.65
C ALA A 91 2.61 18.02 -7.84
N GLY A 92 3.55 18.90 -7.47
CA GLY A 92 4.67 18.56 -6.59
C GLY A 92 4.20 18.08 -5.21
N GLY A 93 3.19 18.72 -4.62
CA GLY A 93 2.58 18.28 -3.36
C GLY A 93 1.87 16.94 -3.49
N ALA A 94 1.18 16.69 -4.61
CA ALA A 94 0.56 15.39 -4.88
C ALA A 94 1.60 14.27 -5.00
N LEU A 95 2.73 14.53 -5.67
CA LEU A 95 3.84 13.57 -5.77
C LEU A 95 4.47 13.28 -4.40
N ASP A 96 4.64 14.28 -3.53
CA ASP A 96 5.12 14.09 -2.16
C ASP A 96 4.19 13.16 -1.35
N MET A 97 2.87 13.33 -1.50
CA MET A 97 1.90 12.42 -0.88
C MET A 97 2.00 10.99 -1.42
N ILE A 98 2.26 10.82 -2.71
CA ILE A 98 2.49 9.50 -3.32
C ILE A 98 3.74 8.85 -2.72
N PHE A 99 4.85 9.58 -2.60
CA PHE A 99 6.07 9.06 -1.99
C PHE A 99 5.87 8.64 -0.54
N LYS A 100 5.13 9.42 0.26
CA LYS A 100 4.79 9.03 1.64
C LYS A 100 4.00 7.73 1.71
N ARG A 101 2.97 7.58 0.85
CA ARG A 101 2.20 6.33 0.78
C ARG A 101 3.05 5.15 0.31
N MET A 102 4.04 5.40 -0.53
CA MET A 102 4.96 4.37 -0.99
C MET A 102 5.86 3.87 0.15
N ASP A 103 6.33 4.74 1.05
CA ASP A 103 7.05 4.35 2.28
C ASP A 103 6.16 3.47 3.19
N ASP A 104 4.88 3.84 3.36
CA ASP A 104 3.93 3.04 4.14
C ASP A 104 3.73 1.63 3.54
N ILE A 105 3.64 1.54 2.21
CA ILE A 105 3.53 0.25 1.50
C ILE A 105 4.80 -0.58 1.71
N ASP A 106 5.99 0.02 1.61
CA ASP A 106 7.26 -0.69 1.80
C ASP A 106 7.36 -1.29 3.21
N ARG A 107 6.98 -0.52 4.24
CA ARG A 107 6.90 -1.00 5.63
C ARG A 107 5.91 -2.14 5.80
N LEU A 108 4.76 -2.06 5.13
CA LEU A 108 3.72 -3.08 5.21
C LEU A 108 4.18 -4.38 4.53
N VAL A 109 4.84 -4.29 3.38
CA VAL A 109 5.44 -5.43 2.68
C VAL A 109 6.54 -6.07 3.53
N SER A 110 7.41 -5.26 4.16
CA SER A 110 8.43 -5.75 5.09
C SER A 110 7.81 -6.51 6.27
N SER A 111 6.73 -5.97 6.85
CA SER A 111 6.00 -6.60 7.94
C SER A 111 5.36 -7.93 7.51
N ILE A 112 4.78 -7.98 6.31
CA ILE A 112 4.23 -9.23 5.73
C ILE A 112 5.35 -10.26 5.56
N ALA A 113 6.49 -9.87 4.99
CA ALA A 113 7.61 -10.79 4.79
C ALA A 113 8.10 -11.40 6.13
N GLN A 114 8.20 -10.56 7.17
CA GLN A 114 8.58 -11.02 8.51
C GLN A 114 7.51 -11.96 9.10
N ALA A 115 6.23 -11.61 8.99
CA ALA A 115 5.13 -12.45 9.46
C ALA A 115 5.08 -13.81 8.73
N SER A 116 5.26 -13.82 7.40
CA SER A 116 5.30 -15.05 6.61
C SER A 116 6.50 -15.93 6.96
N SER A 117 7.66 -15.34 7.26
CA SER A 117 8.81 -16.09 7.78
C SER A 117 8.50 -16.74 9.13
N GLY A 118 7.90 -15.99 10.06
CA GLY A 118 7.47 -16.53 11.36
C GLY A 118 6.42 -17.64 11.23
N GLN A 119 5.42 -17.47 10.36
CA GLN A 119 4.43 -18.51 10.06
C GLN A 119 5.07 -19.78 9.49
N SER A 120 6.08 -19.64 8.64
CA SER A 120 6.80 -20.79 8.07
C SER A 120 7.51 -21.61 9.17
N VAL A 121 8.09 -20.94 10.16
CA VAL A 121 8.69 -21.59 11.34
C VAL A 121 7.62 -22.30 12.17
N ALA A 122 6.52 -21.62 12.48
CA ALA A 122 5.43 -22.20 13.25
C ALA A 122 4.80 -23.43 12.55
N LEU A 123 4.66 -23.40 11.22
CA LEU A 123 4.19 -24.55 10.46
C LEU A 123 5.15 -25.75 10.53
N ASN A 124 6.46 -25.50 10.61
CA ASN A 124 7.43 -26.57 10.79
C ASN A 124 7.29 -27.22 12.18
N GLU A 125 7.08 -26.41 13.22
CA GLU A 125 6.81 -26.92 14.59
C GLU A 125 5.52 -27.74 14.64
N ILE A 126 4.45 -27.28 13.99
CA ILE A 126 3.19 -28.03 13.87
C ILE A 126 3.42 -29.37 13.16
N ASN A 127 4.19 -29.38 12.07
CA ASN A 127 4.49 -30.61 11.34
C ASN A 127 5.23 -31.63 12.21
N LEU A 128 6.20 -31.18 13.02
CA LEU A 128 6.89 -32.03 13.99
C LEU A 128 5.91 -32.61 15.04
N ALA A 129 5.06 -31.76 15.63
CA ALA A 129 4.08 -32.18 16.62
C ALA A 129 3.07 -33.20 16.05
N VAL A 130 2.63 -33.01 14.81
CA VAL A 130 1.76 -33.97 14.11
C VAL A 130 2.49 -35.29 13.85
N GLY A 131 3.78 -35.26 13.53
CA GLY A 131 4.61 -36.47 13.39
C GLY A 131 4.74 -37.26 14.70
N GLU A 132 4.97 -36.57 15.81
CA GLU A 132 5.00 -37.18 17.16
C GLU A 132 3.63 -37.77 17.52
N MET A 133 2.54 -37.04 17.27
CA MET A 133 1.18 -37.52 17.50
C MET A 133 0.85 -38.76 16.67
N THR A 134 1.31 -38.79 15.41
CA THR A 134 1.17 -39.96 14.53
C THR A 134 1.90 -41.17 15.12
N THR A 135 3.11 -40.97 15.62
CA THR A 135 3.92 -42.03 16.25
C THR A 135 3.26 -42.57 17.52
N ALA A 136 2.79 -41.69 18.41
CA ALA A 136 2.06 -42.09 19.61
C ALA A 136 0.76 -42.84 19.27
N THR A 137 0.04 -42.42 18.23
CA THR A 137 -1.17 -43.10 17.76
C THR A 137 -0.87 -44.51 17.25
N GLN A 138 0.21 -44.68 16.47
CA GLN A 138 0.65 -46.01 16.02
C GLN A 138 1.08 -46.90 17.18
N GLN A 139 1.79 -46.35 18.16
CA GLN A 139 2.19 -47.08 19.36
C GLN A 139 0.97 -47.52 20.17
N ASN A 140 -0.03 -46.65 20.32
CA ASN A 140 -1.29 -46.99 20.99
C ASN A 140 -2.03 -48.12 20.25
N ALA A 141 -2.07 -48.09 18.92
CA ALA A 141 -2.66 -49.18 18.14
C ALA A 141 -1.91 -50.51 18.35
N ALA A 142 -0.58 -50.49 18.32
CA ALA A 142 0.25 -51.68 18.58
C ALA A 142 0.07 -52.21 20.02
N LEU A 143 -0.02 -51.33 21.01
CA LEU A 143 -0.30 -51.70 22.40
C LEU A 143 -1.68 -52.35 22.56
N VAL A 144 -2.70 -51.85 21.84
CA VAL A 144 -4.03 -52.47 21.84
C VAL A 144 -3.99 -53.87 21.23
N GLU A 145 -3.25 -54.07 20.14
CA GLU A 145 -3.07 -55.40 19.52
C GLU A 145 -2.33 -56.38 20.46
N GLN A 146 -1.25 -55.92 21.10
CA GLN A 146 -0.51 -56.69 22.10
C GLN A 146 -1.39 -57.05 23.30
N ASN A 147 -2.16 -56.09 23.82
CA ASN A 147 -3.09 -56.33 24.92
C ASN A 147 -4.19 -57.32 24.54
N THR A 148 -4.74 -57.22 23.33
CA THR A 148 -5.74 -58.17 22.83
C THR A 148 -5.18 -59.59 22.78
N THR A 149 -3.92 -59.74 22.33
CA THR A 149 -3.21 -61.01 22.33
C THR A 149 -3.02 -61.55 23.75
N ALA A 150 -2.56 -60.70 24.69
CA ALA A 150 -2.38 -61.08 26.08
C ALA A 150 -3.69 -61.50 26.76
N ILE A 151 -4.79 -60.79 26.49
CA ILE A 151 -6.13 -61.14 26.99
C ILE A 151 -6.55 -62.51 26.47
N SER A 152 -6.33 -62.81 25.18
CA SER A 152 -6.63 -64.13 24.60
C SER A 152 -5.85 -65.25 25.28
N SER A 153 -4.55 -65.04 25.54
CA SER A 153 -3.72 -66.02 26.28
C SER A 153 -4.23 -66.23 27.72
N LEU A 154 -4.59 -65.15 28.42
CA LEU A 154 -5.15 -65.24 29.77
C LEU A 154 -6.51 -65.97 29.80
N ASP A 155 -7.36 -65.78 28.79
CA ASP A 155 -8.62 -66.50 28.65
C ASP A 155 -8.39 -68.01 28.46
N GLN A 156 -7.40 -68.37 27.64
CA GLN A 156 -7.00 -69.78 27.46
C GLN A 156 -6.45 -70.40 28.76
N GLU A 157 -5.58 -69.69 29.49
CA GLU A 157 -5.05 -70.15 30.79
C GLU A 157 -6.17 -70.32 31.84
N ALA A 158 -7.14 -69.41 31.86
CA ALA A 158 -8.30 -69.50 32.75
C ALA A 158 -9.19 -70.70 32.41
N GLU A 159 -9.40 -71.00 31.12
CA GLU A 159 -10.14 -72.19 30.66
C GLU A 159 -9.43 -73.48 31.06
N GLU A 160 -8.09 -73.54 30.90
CA GLU A 160 -7.27 -74.68 31.33
C GLU A 160 -7.33 -74.89 32.84
N LEU A 161 -7.18 -73.83 33.63
CA LEU A 161 -7.32 -73.90 35.08
C LEU A 161 -8.72 -74.38 35.51
N GLY A 162 -9.76 -73.91 34.82
CA GLY A 162 -11.13 -74.36 35.04
C GLY A 162 -11.32 -75.86 34.77
N LYS A 163 -10.68 -76.40 33.74
CA LYS A 163 -10.68 -77.84 33.43
C LYS A 163 -9.99 -78.65 34.54
N GLU A 164 -8.82 -78.20 35.00
CA GLU A 164 -8.07 -78.86 36.07
C GLU A 164 -8.84 -78.88 37.40
N VAL A 165 -9.45 -77.75 37.79
CA VAL A 165 -10.29 -77.70 39.01
C VAL A 165 -11.54 -78.57 38.86
N GLY A 166 -12.13 -78.65 37.66
CA GLY A 166 -13.31 -79.48 37.37
C GLY A 166 -13.08 -81.00 37.52
N PHE A 167 -11.83 -81.47 37.47
CA PHE A 167 -11.49 -82.87 37.75
C PHE A 167 -11.73 -83.23 39.22
N PHE A 168 -11.57 -82.28 40.14
CA PHE A 168 -11.81 -82.51 41.57
C PHE A 168 -13.31 -82.66 41.84
N ARG A 169 -13.77 -83.91 41.87
CA ARG A 169 -15.12 -84.26 42.37
C ARG A 169 -15.20 -84.02 43.88
N VAL A 170 -15.70 -82.86 44.25
CA VAL A 170 -16.09 -82.56 45.62
C VAL A 170 -17.43 -83.25 45.88
N ASN A 171 -17.43 -84.32 46.69
CA ASN A 171 -18.67 -84.89 47.20
C ASN A 171 -19.31 -83.86 48.14
N TYR A 172 -20.34 -83.16 47.64
CA TYR A 172 -21.23 -82.36 48.46
C TYR A 172 -22.14 -83.30 49.26
N THR A 173 -21.70 -83.69 50.46
CA THR A 173 -22.51 -84.46 51.41
C THR A 173 -23.23 -83.58 52.44
N ASP A 174 -23.44 -82.29 52.16
CA ASP A 174 -24.41 -81.45 52.87
C ASP A 174 -24.98 -80.40 51.92
N TYR A 175 -26.22 -80.62 51.49
CA TYR A 175 -26.95 -79.76 50.55
C TYR A 175 -27.67 -78.66 51.35
N VAL A 176 -27.22 -77.41 51.21
CA VAL A 176 -28.05 -76.22 51.49
C VAL A 176 -28.39 -75.63 50.12
N PRO A 177 -29.66 -75.45 49.75
CA PRO A 177 -30.02 -75.03 48.40
C PRO A 177 -29.49 -73.61 48.13
N MET A 178 -28.57 -73.49 47.18
CA MET A 178 -28.21 -72.23 46.53
C MET A 178 -29.27 -71.95 45.48
N ASP A 179 -30.20 -71.06 45.82
CA ASP A 179 -31.10 -70.47 44.85
C ASP A 179 -30.35 -69.42 44.03
N GLU A 180 -30.79 -69.31 42.78
CA GLU A 180 -30.43 -68.30 41.79
C GLU A 180 -29.16 -68.55 40.94
N LYS A 181 -29.44 -68.84 39.66
CA LYS A 181 -28.52 -68.96 38.53
C LYS A 181 -27.52 -67.80 38.54
N ILE A 182 -26.25 -68.09 38.77
CA ILE A 182 -25.17 -67.15 38.44
C ILE A 182 -25.19 -66.97 36.93
N LYS A 183 -25.80 -65.89 36.46
CA LYS A 183 -25.75 -65.48 35.06
C LYS A 183 -24.33 -65.01 34.78
N VAL A 184 -23.56 -65.85 34.10
CA VAL A 184 -22.35 -65.38 33.40
C VAL A 184 -22.84 -64.31 32.43
N LYS A 185 -22.46 -63.06 32.68
CA LYS A 185 -22.74 -61.96 31.75
C LYS A 185 -22.10 -62.35 30.42
N LYS A 186 -22.84 -62.18 29.31
CA LYS A 186 -22.30 -62.38 27.96
C LYS A 186 -20.91 -61.71 27.86
N PRO A 187 -19.99 -62.24 27.04
CA PRO A 187 -18.72 -61.56 26.77
C PRO A 187 -19.04 -60.11 26.44
N ILE A 188 -18.30 -59.17 27.03
CA ILE A 188 -18.42 -57.77 26.66
C ILE A 188 -18.03 -57.73 25.19
N GLU A 189 -19.01 -57.57 24.30
CA GLU A 189 -18.76 -57.16 22.93
C GLU A 189 -18.10 -55.80 23.03
N LEU A 190 -16.77 -55.77 22.96
CA LEU A 190 -16.05 -54.56 22.63
C LEU A 190 -16.52 -54.21 21.22
N GLU A 191 -17.48 -53.29 21.11
CA GLU A 191 -17.73 -52.59 19.87
C GLU A 191 -16.39 -51.99 19.45
N PHE A 192 -15.75 -52.65 18.48
CA PHE A 192 -14.74 -52.00 17.68
C PHE A 192 -15.45 -50.78 17.10
N CYS A 193 -15.07 -49.60 17.59
CA CYS A 193 -15.38 -48.36 16.91
C CYS A 193 -14.73 -48.48 15.54
N SER A 194 -15.47 -49.01 14.57
CA SER A 194 -15.12 -48.90 13.17
C SER A 194 -14.95 -47.40 12.95
N THR A 195 -13.74 -46.99 12.58
CA THR A 195 -13.41 -45.62 12.23
C THR A 195 -14.24 -45.20 11.02
N SER A 196 -15.53 -44.95 11.24
CA SER A 196 -16.39 -44.19 10.35
C SER A 196 -16.18 -42.74 10.73
N ASP A 197 -15.15 -42.16 10.13
CA ASP A 197 -14.97 -40.81 9.58
C ASP A 197 -15.88 -39.62 10.06
N SER A 198 -16.50 -39.69 11.22
CA SER A 198 -17.56 -38.77 11.69
C SER A 198 -17.26 -38.16 13.06
N GLY A 199 -16.20 -38.59 13.74
CA GLY A 199 -15.84 -38.11 15.07
C GLY A 199 -15.04 -36.79 15.12
N TRP A 200 -14.59 -36.26 13.98
CA TRP A 200 -13.68 -35.10 13.92
C TRP A 200 -14.39 -33.73 13.85
N GLU A 201 -15.72 -33.67 13.73
CA GLU A 201 -16.42 -32.39 13.53
C GLU A 201 -16.52 -31.50 14.78
N HIS A 202 -16.21 -32.01 15.97
CA HIS A 202 -16.28 -31.25 17.22
C HIS A 202 -14.99 -30.51 17.61
N PHE A 203 -13.92 -30.59 16.81
CA PHE A 203 -12.64 -29.90 17.05
C PHE A 203 -12.34 -28.73 16.09
N ARG A 204 -13.37 -28.09 15.52
CA ARG A 204 -13.23 -26.83 14.78
C ARG A 204 -13.57 -25.61 15.62
#